data_AF-A0A7Y0U1U5-F1
#
_entry.id   AF-A0A7Y0U1U5-F1
#
_cell.length_a   1.000
_cell.length_b   1.000
_cell.length_c   1.000
_cell.angle_alpha   90.00
_cell.angle_beta   90.00
_cell.angle_gamma   90.00
#
_symmetry.space_group_name_H-M   'P 1'
#
loop_
_entity.id
_entity.type
_entity.pdbx_description
1 polymer ?
#
loop_
_entity_poly.entity_id
_entity_poly.type
_entity_poly.pdbx_seq_one_letter_code
_entity_poly.pdbx_strand_id
1 'polypeptide(L)'
;MGRFIRRVVRANGGVLIQVMEKDTTRRNRVVAHIGTAHNGIEMRELFARAKEVVLDGQIIMDLGMEAGVTLVLLTLSLSGFARLERL
;
A
#
# COMPACT_ATOMS: atom_id res chain seq x y z
N MET A 1 1.65 -0.06 21.10
CA MET A 1 2.94 -0.46 20.48
C MET A 1 2.73 -0.48 18.97
N GLY A 2 3.65 0.07 18.18
CA GLY A 2 3.42 0.33 16.75
C GLY A 2 4.26 -0.57 15.84
N ARG A 3 3.64 -1.05 14.76
CA ARG A 3 4.34 -1.71 13.66
C ARG A 3 4.71 -0.70 12.58
N PHE A 4 5.86 -0.89 11.93
CA PHE A 4 6.34 -0.01 10.87
C PHE A 4 7.11 -0.79 9.80
N ILE A 5 7.14 -0.26 8.58
CA ILE A 5 7.84 -0.87 7.45
C ILE A 5 9.29 -0.37 7.43
N ARG A 6 10.25 -1.29 7.33
CA ARG A 6 11.68 -0.99 7.17
C ARG A 6 12.15 -1.42 5.79
N ARG A 7 12.83 -0.50 5.11
CA ARG A 7 13.52 -0.74 3.84
C ARG A 7 15.03 -0.89 4.08
N VAL A 8 15.65 -1.94 3.58
CA VAL A 8 17.09 -2.19 3.68
C VAL A 8 17.67 -2.44 2.29
N VAL A 9 18.49 -1.52 1.81
CA VAL A 9 19.24 -1.69 0.56
C VAL A 9 20.41 -2.63 0.83
N ARG A 10 20.53 -3.72 0.06
CA ARG A 10 21.61 -4.69 0.16
C ARG A 10 22.71 -4.40 -0.85
N ALA A 11 23.91 -4.92 -0.57
CA ALA A 11 25.07 -4.75 -1.43
C ALA A 11 24.90 -5.33 -2.85
N ASN A 12 24.00 -6.31 -3.03
CA ASN A 12 23.70 -6.92 -4.31
C ASN A 12 22.66 -6.14 -5.15
N GLY A 13 22.32 -4.92 -4.76
CA GLY A 13 21.32 -4.08 -5.43
C GLY A 13 19.86 -4.41 -5.10
N GLY A 14 19.60 -5.51 -4.38
CA GLY A 14 18.27 -5.85 -3.90
C GLY A 14 17.83 -4.99 -2.69
N VAL A 15 16.53 -4.73 -2.60
CA VAL A 15 15.90 -3.99 -1.51
C VAL A 15 15.04 -4.93 -0.68
N LEU A 16 15.50 -5.24 0.53
CA LEU A 16 14.75 -6.04 1.50
C LEU A 16 13.68 -5.18 2.18
N ILE A 17 12.45 -5.67 2.19
CA ILE A 17 11.29 -5.06 2.87
C ILE A 17 10.92 -5.92 4.09
N GLN A 18 10.82 -5.27 5.25
CA GLN A 18 10.50 -5.91 6.52
C GLN A 18 9.42 -5.14 7.26
N VAL A 19 8.62 -5.83 8.06
CA VAL A 19 7.76 -5.21 9.08
C VAL A 19 8.42 -5.38 10.44
N MET A 20 8.56 -4.28 11.14
CA MET A 20 9.14 -4.17 12.46
C MET A 20 8.07 -3.81 13.47
N GLU A 21 8.29 -4.14 14.74
CA GLU A 21 7.47 -3.72 15.87
C GLU A 21 8.36 -3.17 16.97
N LYS A 22 7.90 -2.09 17.60
CA LYS A 22 8.56 -1.56 18.79
C LYS A 22 8.02 -2.27 20.03
N ASP A 23 8.88 -3.06 20.66
CA ASP A 23 8.60 -3.80 21.89
C ASP A 23 8.42 -2.86 23.11
N THR A 24 7.84 -3.34 24.21
CA THR A 24 7.63 -2.57 25.46
C THR A 24 8.95 -2.06 26.03
N THR A 25 10.04 -2.77 25.75
CA THR A 25 11.43 -2.39 26.09
C THR A 25 12.06 -1.39 25.11
N ARG A 26 11.27 -0.77 24.22
CA ARG A 26 11.70 0.15 23.13
C ARG A 26 12.66 -0.47 22.10
N ARG A 27 12.83 -1.79 22.11
CA ARG A 27 13.63 -2.50 21.12
C ARG A 27 12.83 -2.73 19.84
N ASN A 28 13.51 -2.65 18.70
CA ASN A 28 12.90 -2.96 17.41
C ASN A 28 13.01 -4.47 17.17
N ARG A 29 11.87 -5.14 17.01
CA ARG A 29 11.79 -6.57 16.68
C ARG A 29 11.28 -6.74 15.25
N VAL A 30 11.86 -7.68 14.49
CA VAL A 30 11.32 -8.06 13.19
C VAL A 30 10.06 -8.90 13.40
N VAL A 31 8.94 -8.45 12.83
CA VAL A 31 7.66 -9.18 12.86
C VAL A 31 7.54 -10.08 11.63
N ALA A 32 7.87 -9.55 10.46
CA ALA A 32 7.73 -10.28 9.21
C ALA A 32 8.79 -9.85 8.20
N HIS A 33 9.31 -10.83 7.46
CA HIS A 33 10.08 -10.62 6.25
C HIS A 33 9.11 -10.67 5.06
N ILE A 34 8.95 -9.55 4.34
CA ILE A 34 7.98 -9.46 3.25
C ILE A 34 8.57 -9.95 1.93
N GLY A 35 9.83 -9.61 1.66
CA GLY A 35 10.53 -10.05 0.45
C GLY A 35 11.70 -9.13 0.09
N THR A 36 12.37 -9.45 -1.02
CA THR A 36 13.39 -8.59 -1.62
C THR A 36 12.92 -8.15 -3.00
N ALA A 37 12.90 -6.85 -3.27
CA ALA A 37 12.67 -6.29 -4.60
C ALA A 37 13.99 -6.02 -5.32
N HIS A 38 14.05 -6.29 -6.62
CA HIS A 38 15.16 -5.98 -7.51
C HIS A 38 14.80 -4.88 -8.52
N ASN A 39 13.52 -4.50 -8.59
CA ASN A 39 13.03 -3.42 -9.44
C ASN A 39 11.89 -2.64 -8.76
N GLY A 40 11.48 -1.54 -9.39
CA GLY A 40 10.45 -0.66 -8.86
C GLY A 40 9.05 -1.28 -8.78
N ILE A 41 8.73 -2.22 -9.69
CA ILE A 41 7.41 -2.88 -9.73
C ILE A 41 7.29 -3.82 -8.53
N GLU A 42 8.25 -4.73 -8.37
CA GLU A 42 8.34 -5.62 -7.20
C GLU A 42 8.32 -4.83 -5.90
N MET A 43 9.03 -3.70 -5.85
CA MET A 43 9.04 -2.87 -4.64
C MET A 43 7.65 -2.35 -4.30
N ARG A 44 6.85 -1.91 -5.30
CA ARG A 44 5.48 -1.41 -5.07
C ARG A 44 4.56 -2.53 -4.54
N GLU A 45 4.66 -3.73 -5.10
CA GLU A 45 3.89 -4.88 -4.67
C GLU A 45 4.24 -5.31 -3.24
N LEU A 46 5.53 -5.40 -2.93
CA LEU A 46 5.98 -5.74 -1.58
C LEU A 46 5.57 -4.66 -0.55
N PHE A 47 5.55 -3.38 -0.93
CA PHE A 47 5.03 -2.32 -0.06
C PHE A 47 3.53 -2.43 0.18
N ALA A 48 2.74 -2.78 -0.83
CA ALA A 48 1.30 -2.99 -0.65
C ALA A 48 1.04 -4.12 0.35
N ARG A 49 1.70 -5.27 0.18
CA ARG A 49 1.63 -6.40 1.11
C ARG A 49 2.12 -6.05 2.52
N ALA A 50 3.22 -5.28 2.62
CA ALA A 50 3.72 -4.84 3.91
C ALA A 50 2.73 -3.94 4.67
N LYS A 51 1.96 -3.11 3.95
CA LYS A 51 0.91 -2.27 4.54
C LYS A 51 -0.21 -3.13 5.12
N GLU A 52 -0.65 -4.17 4.44
CA GLU A 52 -1.66 -5.09 4.96
C GLU A 52 -1.23 -5.70 6.29
N VAL A 53 0.02 -6.15 6.40
CA VAL A 53 0.58 -6.72 7.65
C VAL A 53 0.68 -5.70 8.78
N VAL A 54 0.95 -4.43 8.46
CA VAL A 54 0.94 -3.35 9.45
C VAL A 54 -0.47 -3.05 9.92
N LEU A 55 -1.44 -2.96 9.01
CA LEU A 55 -2.84 -2.63 9.29
C LEU A 55 -3.55 -3.73 10.09
N ASP A 56 -3.30 -5.00 9.76
CA ASP A 56 -3.84 -6.16 10.52
C ASP A 56 -3.37 -6.14 11.99
N GLY A 57 -2.16 -5.65 12.23
CA GLY A 57 -1.62 -5.46 13.59
C GLY A 57 -2.02 -4.17 14.29
N GLN A 58 -2.70 -3.26 13.59
CA GLN A 58 -3.09 -1.96 14.12
C GLN A 58 -4.54 -2.03 14.61
N ILE A 59 -4.72 -2.08 15.92
CA ILE A 59 -6.03 -1.85 16.55
C ILE A 59 -6.40 -0.40 16.21
N ILE A 60 -7.50 -0.25 15.46
CA ILE A 60 -8.15 0.98 14.96
C ILE A 60 -7.52 2.24 15.57
N MET A 61 -6.71 2.94 14.77
CA MET A 61 -6.28 4.29 15.12
C MET A 61 -7.36 5.24 14.63
N ASP A 62 -8.27 5.62 15.53
CA ASP A 62 -9.23 6.71 15.31
C ASP A 62 -8.46 8.03 15.28
N LEU A 63 -7.90 8.34 14.12
CA LEU A 63 -7.49 9.69 13.76
C LEU A 63 -8.75 10.29 13.17
N GLY A 64 -9.35 11.30 13.79
CA GLY A 64 -10.53 12.03 13.30
C GLY A 64 -10.31 12.74 11.95
N MET A 65 -9.91 11.99 10.94
CA MET A 65 -9.93 12.28 9.53
C MET A 65 -11.06 11.43 8.99
N GLU A 66 -12.21 12.06 8.80
CA GLU A 66 -13.25 11.59 7.88
C GLU A 66 -12.53 11.14 6.61
N ALA A 67 -12.43 9.82 6.42
CA ALA A 67 -11.86 9.26 5.21
C ALA A 67 -12.81 9.66 4.08
N GLY A 68 -12.52 10.79 3.44
CA GLY A 68 -13.21 11.24 2.25
C GLY A 68 -12.97 10.22 1.15
N VAL A 69 -13.79 9.17 1.12
CA VAL A 69 -13.90 8.24 0.00
C VAL A 69 -14.38 9.09 -1.17
N THR A 70 -13.44 9.61 -1.95
CA THR A 70 -13.75 10.30 -3.20
C THR A 70 -14.08 9.20 -4.22
N LEU A 71 -15.35 8.80 -4.25
CA LEU A 71 -15.89 7.95 -5.29
C LEU A 71 -15.95 8.77 -6.59
N VAL A 72 -14.93 8.66 -7.43
CA VAL A 72 -14.98 9.21 -8.79
C VAL A 72 -15.79 8.23 -9.64
N LEU A 73 -17.08 8.52 -9.80
CA LEU A 73 -17.96 7.81 -10.72
C LEU A 73 -17.80 8.43 -12.12
N LEU A 74 -16.92 7.85 -12.95
CA LEU A 74 -16.80 8.22 -14.36
C LEU A 74 -18.00 7.65 -15.14
N THR A 75 -19.04 8.45 -15.31
CA THR A 75 -20.12 8.11 -16.25
C THR A 75 -19.66 8.44 -17.67
N LEU A 76 -19.29 7.41 -18.44
CA LEU A 76 -19.15 7.51 -19.88
C LEU A 76 -20.54 7.73 -20.50
N SER A 77 -20.84 8.95 -20.92
CA SER A 77 -22.02 9.24 -21.75
C SER A 77 -21.79 8.66 -23.16
N LEU A 78 -22.42 7.53 -23.45
CA LEU A 78 -22.64 7.07 -24.82
C LEU A 78 -23.79 7.88 -25.44
N SER A 79 -23.48 9.07 -25.94
CA SER A 79 -24.40 9.85 -26.78
C SER A 79 -23.66 10.30 -28.03
N GLY A 80 -23.43 9.37 -28.95
CA GLY A 80 -22.75 9.71 -30.21
C GLY A 80 -22.75 8.64 -31.30
N PHE A 81 -23.47 7.52 -31.11
CA PHE A 81 -23.62 6.50 -32.14
C PHE A 81 -25.11 6.22 -32.38
N ALA A 82 -25.70 7.03 -33.26
CA ALA A 82 -26.76 6.69 -34.22
C ALA A 82 -27.64 7.91 -34.49
N ARG A 83 -27.46 8.56 -35.66
CA ARG A 83 -28.54 8.64 -36.66
C ARG A 83 -28.00 9.20 -37.97
N LEU A 84 -27.78 8.27 -38.90
CA LEU A 84 -27.73 8.50 -40.32
C LEU A 84 -29.18 8.62 -40.80
N GLU A 85 -29.71 9.81 -41.13
CA GLU A 85 -30.85 9.96 -42.07
C GLU A 85 -30.81 11.32 -42.80
N ARG A 86 -30.78 11.21 -44.13
CA ARG A 86 -31.00 12.16 -45.24
C ARG A 86 -31.68 13.51 -44.94
N LEU A 87 -31.19 14.56 -45.61
CA LEU A 87 -31.84 15.23 -46.76
C LEU A 87 -30.83 16.14 -47.47
#